data_AF-A0A6P7FQB6-F1
#
_entry.id   AF-A0A6P7FQB6-F1
#
_cell.length_a   1.000
_cell.length_b   1.000
_cell.length_c   1.000
_cell.angle_alpha   90.00
_cell.angle_beta   90.00
_cell.angle_gamma   90.00
#
_symmetry.space_group_name_H-M   'P 1'
#
loop_
_entity.id
_entity.type
_entity.pdbx_description
1 polymer ?
#
loop_
_entity_poly.entity_id
_entity_poly.type
_entity_poly.pdbx_seq_one_letter_code
_entity_poly.pdbx_strand_id
1 'polypeptide(L)'
;MMWFTESFDNFLVSQMVLSNNTHTFNMWKKPPVDVIYNVYIFNYTNVEDYRDGLAEKLHLEEVGPYAYEEHLERVDLEFPTDNSISYKEKRNFVFKPELSKGRQNDQLIVPNVAVI
;
A
#
# COMPACT_ATOMS: atom_id res chain seq x y z
N MET A 1 -39.32 23.09 13.49
CA MET A 1 -39.48 21.76 14.12
C MET A 1 -38.38 20.84 13.58
N MET A 2 -37.12 21.10 13.94
CA MET A 2 -35.92 20.40 13.45
C MET A 2 -35.31 19.54 14.58
N TRP A 3 -36.06 18.60 15.13
CA TRP A 3 -35.56 17.72 16.21
C TRP A 3 -35.15 16.35 15.65
N PHE A 4 -35.74 15.96 14.51
CA PHE A 4 -35.39 14.73 13.80
C PHE A 4 -34.02 14.82 13.11
N THR A 5 -33.65 16.01 12.60
CA THR A 5 -32.33 16.23 12.00
C THR A 5 -31.24 16.11 13.06
N GLU A 6 -31.37 16.74 14.22
CA GLU A 6 -30.37 16.62 15.29
C GLU A 6 -30.23 15.18 15.82
N SER A 7 -31.33 14.46 15.98
CA SER A 7 -31.28 13.05 16.43
C SER A 7 -30.63 12.14 15.38
N PHE A 8 -30.90 12.39 14.10
CA PHE A 8 -30.32 11.65 12.98
C PHE A 8 -28.84 11.99 12.79
N ASP A 9 -28.47 13.26 12.88
CA ASP A 9 -27.09 13.73 12.79
C ASP A 9 -26.27 13.20 13.97
N ASN A 10 -26.80 13.23 15.20
CA ASN A 10 -26.15 12.63 16.37
C ASN A 10 -25.99 11.11 16.22
N PHE A 11 -26.98 10.42 15.64
CA PHE A 11 -26.86 9.00 15.32
C PHE A 11 -25.77 8.75 14.28
N LEU A 12 -25.72 9.51 13.18
CA LEU A 12 -24.67 9.41 12.16
C LEU A 12 -23.28 9.69 12.72
N VAL A 13 -23.13 10.77 13.51
CA VAL A 13 -21.88 11.11 14.21
C VAL A 13 -21.48 9.97 15.13
N SER A 14 -22.40 9.39 15.92
CA SER A 14 -22.11 8.27 16.80
C SER A 14 -21.63 7.00 16.06
N GLN A 15 -22.09 6.79 14.82
CA GLN A 15 -21.64 5.68 13.97
C GLN A 15 -20.28 5.96 13.32
N MET A 16 -19.90 7.24 13.14
CA MET A 16 -18.59 7.65 12.61
C MET A 16 -17.50 7.72 13.67
N VAL A 17 -17.85 7.75 14.96
CA VAL A 17 -16.87 7.63 16.04
C VAL A 17 -16.21 6.25 15.99
N LEU A 18 -14.88 6.24 16.06
CA LEU A 18 -14.06 5.04 16.20
C LEU A 18 -14.18 4.50 17.63
N SER A 19 -15.39 4.10 18.03
CA SER A 19 -15.65 3.43 19.29
C SER A 19 -15.71 1.92 19.09
N ASN A 20 -15.28 1.20 20.11
CA ASN A 20 -15.26 -0.26 20.11
C ASN A 20 -16.68 -0.77 19.79
N ASN A 21 -16.82 -1.66 18.81
CA ASN A 21 -18.07 -2.29 18.37
C ASN A 21 -18.95 -1.54 17.33
N THR A 22 -18.49 -0.45 16.69
CA THR A 22 -19.20 0.15 15.54
C THR A 22 -18.80 -0.50 14.20
N HIS A 23 -19.69 -0.43 13.20
CA HIS A 23 -19.39 -0.92 11.85
C HIS A 23 -18.21 -0.17 11.22
N THR A 24 -18.16 1.15 11.44
CA THR A 24 -17.05 2.03 11.00
C THR A 24 -15.73 1.63 11.62
N PHE A 25 -15.70 1.22 12.90
CA PHE A 25 -14.48 0.71 13.53
C PHE A 25 -13.97 -0.57 12.86
N ASN A 26 -14.86 -1.50 12.49
CA ASN A 26 -14.48 -2.72 11.79
C ASN A 26 -13.95 -2.43 10.37
N MET A 27 -14.59 -1.53 9.64
CA MET A 27 -14.11 -1.07 8.32
C MET A 27 -12.78 -0.33 8.44
N TRP A 28 -12.60 0.50 9.45
CA TRP A 28 -11.32 1.18 9.69
C TRP A 28 -10.23 0.20 10.10
N LYS A 29 -10.54 -0.80 10.93
CA LYS A 29 -9.60 -1.83 11.37
C LYS A 29 -9.12 -2.69 10.20
N LYS A 30 -10.06 -3.12 9.35
CA LYS A 30 -9.80 -3.90 8.13
C LYS A 30 -10.61 -3.32 6.98
N PRO A 31 -10.02 -2.40 6.20
CA PRO A 31 -10.69 -1.81 5.04
C PRO A 31 -11.13 -2.88 4.05
N PRO A 32 -12.39 -2.87 3.58
CA PRO A 32 -12.90 -3.84 2.61
C PRO A 32 -12.52 -3.47 1.17
N VAL A 33 -11.39 -2.78 0.98
CA VAL A 33 -10.93 -2.29 -0.32
C VAL A 33 -9.65 -3.01 -0.70
N ASP A 34 -9.62 -3.56 -1.90
CA ASP A 34 -8.47 -4.24 -2.45
C ASP A 34 -7.62 -3.20 -3.19
N VAL A 35 -6.49 -2.82 -2.59
CA VAL A 35 -5.58 -1.83 -3.19
C VAL A 35 -4.55 -2.57 -4.03
N ILE A 36 -4.50 -2.30 -5.33
CA ILE A 36 -3.50 -2.86 -6.24
C ILE A 36 -2.33 -1.89 -6.41
N TYR A 37 -1.14 -2.34 -6.04
CA TYR A 37 0.13 -1.67 -6.23
C TYR A 37 0.78 -2.16 -7.53
N ASN A 38 0.96 -1.25 -8.48
CA ASN A 38 1.68 -1.53 -9.73
C ASN A 38 3.12 -1.03 -9.60
N VAL A 39 4.06 -1.96 -9.58
CA VAL A 39 5.50 -1.67 -9.50
C VAL A 39 6.10 -1.70 -10.90
N TYR A 40 6.82 -0.65 -11.26
CA TYR A 40 7.59 -0.54 -12.51
C TYR A 40 9.07 -0.42 -12.14
N ILE A 41 9.91 -1.20 -12.80
CA ILE A 41 11.35 -1.27 -12.51
C ILE A 41 12.10 -0.90 -13.77
N PHE A 42 13.12 -0.04 -13.65
CA PHE A 42 14.03 0.26 -14.75
C PHE A 42 15.16 -0.77 -14.79
N ASN A 43 15.16 -1.60 -15.83
CA ASN A 43 16.20 -2.56 -16.13
C ASN A 43 17.34 -1.90 -16.91
N TYR A 44 18.58 -2.15 -16.50
CA TYR A 44 19.76 -1.57 -17.12
C TYR A 44 20.35 -2.54 -18.14
N THR A 45 20.39 -2.15 -19.41
CA THR A 45 20.75 -3.08 -20.50
C THR A 45 22.22 -3.02 -20.92
N ASN A 46 22.95 -1.96 -20.59
CA ASN A 46 24.34 -1.72 -21.06
C ASN A 46 25.32 -1.37 -19.92
N VAL A 47 25.17 -2.01 -18.75
CA VAL A 47 25.99 -1.70 -17.56
C VAL A 47 27.49 -1.94 -17.82
N GLU A 48 27.84 -3.01 -18.53
CA GLU A 48 29.24 -3.35 -18.83
C GLU A 48 29.88 -2.32 -19.77
N ASP A 49 29.20 -1.97 -20.87
CA ASP A 49 29.69 -0.99 -21.84
C ASP A 49 29.89 0.40 -21.20
N TYR A 50 29.00 0.79 -20.29
CA TYR A 50 29.14 2.05 -19.56
C TYR A 50 30.33 2.02 -18.60
N ARG A 51 30.52 0.90 -17.88
CA ARG A 51 31.66 0.72 -16.98
C ARG A 51 33.00 0.74 -17.72
N ASP A 52 33.03 0.14 -18.90
CA ASP A 52 34.26 0.01 -19.71
C ASP A 52 34.53 1.28 -20.56
N GLY A 53 33.67 2.31 -20.45
CA GLY A 53 33.81 3.59 -21.14
C GLY A 53 33.43 3.55 -22.63
N LEU A 54 32.83 2.45 -23.09
CA LEU A 54 32.36 2.25 -24.47
C LEU A 54 31.02 2.96 -24.72
N ALA A 55 30.20 3.14 -23.68
CA ALA A 55 28.96 3.88 -23.72
C ALA A 55 29.04 5.14 -22.83
N GLU A 56 28.62 6.29 -23.37
CA GLU A 56 28.59 7.57 -22.62
C GLU A 56 27.44 7.62 -21.61
N LYS A 57 26.35 6.87 -21.84
CA LYS A 57 25.12 6.89 -21.03
C LYS A 57 24.57 5.50 -20.80
N LEU A 58 23.94 5.31 -19.63
CA LEU A 58 23.19 4.09 -19.32
C LEU A 58 21.85 4.08 -20.08
N HIS A 59 21.51 2.91 -20.60
CA HIS A 59 20.24 2.61 -21.26
C HIS A 59 19.33 1.89 -20.26
N LEU A 60 18.12 2.44 -20.12
CA LEU A 60 17.10 1.97 -19.20
C LEU A 60 15.91 1.46 -19.99
N GLU A 61 15.39 0.31 -19.60
CA GLU A 61 14.16 -0.27 -20.11
C GLU A 61 13.16 -0.39 -18.96
N GLU A 62 11.97 0.19 -19.10
CA GLU A 62 10.92 0.04 -18.09
C GLU A 62 10.27 -1.34 -18.20
N VAL A 63 10.33 -2.10 -17.10
CA VAL A 63 9.74 -3.43 -16.98
C VAL A 63 8.62 -3.38 -15.95
N GLY A 64 7.40 -3.72 -16.38
CA GLY A 64 6.22 -3.76 -15.53
C GLY A 64 4.89 -3.59 -16.25
N PRO A 65 3.76 -3.61 -15.52
CA PRO A 65 3.70 -3.65 -14.06
C PRO A 65 3.92 -5.05 -13.47
N TYR A 66 4.50 -5.07 -12.26
CA TYR A 66 4.35 -6.16 -11.29
C TYR A 66 3.28 -5.73 -10.27
N ALA A 67 2.12 -6.37 -10.34
CA ALA A 67 0.96 -6.03 -9.55
C ALA A 67 0.97 -6.81 -8.21
N TYR A 68 0.73 -6.09 -7.12
CA TYR A 68 0.59 -6.63 -5.78
C TYR A 68 -0.71 -6.12 -5.15
N GLU A 69 -1.50 -7.01 -4.56
CA GLU A 69 -2.63 -6.61 -3.72
C GLU A 69 -2.16 -6.37 -2.29
N GLU A 70 -2.44 -5.18 -1.75
CA GLU A 70 -2.19 -4.86 -0.36
C GLU A 70 -3.39 -5.26 0.50
N HIS A 71 -3.12 -6.08 1.51
CA HIS A 71 -4.01 -6.31 2.63
C HIS A 71 -3.51 -5.50 3.82
N LEU A 72 -4.27 -4.45 4.16
CA LEU A 72 -4.03 -3.62 5.33
C LEU A 72 -4.89 -4.08 6.51
N GLU A 73 -4.24 -4.31 7.65
CA GLU A 73 -4.91 -4.63 8.91
C GLU A 73 -4.30 -3.82 10.05
N ARG A 74 -5.15 -3.23 10.89
CA ARG A 74 -4.73 -2.55 12.13
C ARG A 74 -4.83 -3.52 13.30
N VAL A 75 -3.69 -3.82 13.91
CA VAL A 75 -3.54 -4.77 15.02
C VAL A 75 -3.07 -4.04 16.28
N ASP A 76 -3.09 -4.74 17.43
CA ASP A 76 -2.67 -4.21 18.74
C ASP A 76 -3.34 -2.87 19.08
N LEU A 77 -4.67 -2.87 19.03
CA LEU A 77 -5.48 -1.69 19.30
C LEU A 77 -5.54 -1.42 20.80
N GLU A 78 -4.99 -0.29 21.21
CA GLU A 78 -5.05 0.22 22.56
C GLU A 78 -5.82 1.53 22.58
N PHE A 79 -6.54 1.78 23.68
CA PHE A 79 -7.30 3.01 23.91
C PHE A 79 -6.73 3.70 25.16
N PRO A 80 -5.61 4.45 25.05
CA PRO A 80 -4.96 5.05 26.20
C PRO A 80 -5.79 6.18 26.84
N THR A 81 -6.73 6.76 26.10
CA THR A 81 -7.62 7.84 26.54
C THR A 81 -8.92 7.75 25.75
N ASP A 82 -10.01 8.33 26.25
CA ASP A 82 -11.34 8.31 25.60
C ASP A 82 -11.37 8.87 24.16
N ASN A 83 -10.33 9.62 23.76
CA ASN A 83 -10.22 10.28 22.46
C ASN A 83 -9.01 9.84 21.62
N SER A 84 -8.24 8.84 22.05
CA SER A 84 -7.04 8.40 21.34
C SER A 84 -7.01 6.87 21.17
N ILE A 85 -6.52 6.45 20.00
CA ILE A 85 -6.35 5.04 19.65
C ILE A 85 -4.90 4.85 19.21
N SER A 86 -4.20 3.96 19.90
CA SER A 86 -2.87 3.49 19.50
C SER A 86 -3.04 2.15 18.78
N TYR A 87 -2.33 1.97 17.67
CA TYR A 87 -2.42 0.76 16.85
C TYR A 87 -1.13 0.54 16.07
N LYS A 88 -0.94 -0.68 15.58
CA LYS A 88 0.11 -1.01 14.62
C LYS A 88 -0.52 -1.36 13.28
N GLU A 89 0.09 -0.90 12.20
CA GLU A 89 -0.31 -1.29 10.85
C GLU A 89 0.45 -2.54 10.42
N LYS A 90 -0.30 -3.58 10.05
CA LYS A 90 0.22 -4.76 9.39
C LYS A 90 -0.17 -4.69 7.92
N ARG A 91 0.84 -4.52 7.05
CA ARG A 91 0.68 -4.51 5.60
C ARG A 91 1.22 -5.81 5.04
N ASN A 92 0.42 -6.49 4.23
CA ASN A 92 0.83 -7.68 3.52
C ASN A 92 0.61 -7.48 2.02
N PHE A 93 1.60 -7.83 1.21
CA PHE A 93 1.54 -7.66 -0.25
C PHE A 93 1.51 -9.04 -0.91
N VAL A 94 0.45 -9.32 -1.67
CA VAL A 94 0.25 -10.58 -2.37
C VAL A 94 0.41 -10.35 -3.87
N PHE A 95 1.36 -11.05 -4.50
CA PHE A 95 1.60 -10.93 -5.94
C PHE A 95 0.40 -11.40 -6.77
N LYS A 96 0.04 -10.63 -7.80
CA LYS A 96 -1.08 -10.89 -8.70
C LYS A 96 -0.58 -11.16 -10.11
N PRO A 97 -0.34 -12.44 -10.48
CA PRO A 97 0.20 -12.78 -11.80
C PRO A 97 -0.73 -12.36 -12.95
N GLU A 98 -2.05 -12.36 -12.74
CA GLU A 98 -3.05 -12.00 -13.76
C GLU A 98 -3.10 -10.51 -14.09
N LEU A 99 -2.64 -9.65 -13.17
CA LEU A 99 -2.52 -8.20 -13.37
C LEU A 99 -1.07 -7.77 -13.71
N SER A 100 -0.13 -8.72 -13.70
CA SER A 100 1.29 -8.47 -13.94
C SER A 100 1.68 -8.81 -15.37
N LYS A 101 2.59 -8.02 -15.97
CA LYS A 101 3.21 -8.39 -17.27
C LYS A 101 4.35 -9.40 -17.12
N GLY A 102 5.05 -9.36 -15.99
CA GLY A 102 6.20 -10.22 -15.68
C GLY A 102 5.89 -11.29 -14.63
N ARG A 103 6.87 -12.15 -14.36
CA ARG A 103 6.82 -13.12 -13.26
C ARG A 103 7.49 -12.52 -12.03
N GLN A 104 7.05 -12.93 -10.84
CA GLN A 104 7.67 -12.48 -9.58
C GLN A 104 9.18 -12.76 -9.51
N ASN A 105 9.67 -13.79 -10.22
CA ASN A 105 11.07 -14.19 -10.23
C ASN A 105 11.84 -13.70 -11.46
N ASP A 106 11.36 -12.66 -12.15
CA ASP A 106 12.07 -12.07 -13.28
C ASP A 106 13.41 -11.47 -12.82
N GLN A 107 14.45 -11.74 -13.60
CA GLN A 107 15.80 -11.25 -13.33
C GLN A 107 16.00 -9.90 -13.99
N LEU A 108 16.35 -8.89 -13.18
CA LEU A 108 16.57 -7.52 -13.62
C LEU A 108 17.92 -7.03 -13.11
N ILE A 109 18.59 -6.22 -13.93
CA ILE A 109 19.84 -5.57 -13.55
C ILE A 109 19.47 -4.19 -13.01
N VAL A 110 19.77 -3.95 -11.74
CA VAL A 110 19.47 -2.71 -11.02
C VAL A 110 20.68 -2.25 -10.19
N PRO A 111 20.75 -0.97 -9.80
CA PRO A 111 21.82 -0.47 -8.94
C PRO A 111 21.82 -1.18 -7.58
N ASN A 112 23.01 -1.39 -7.03
CA ASN A 112 23.15 -1.94 -5.68
C ASN A 112 22.78 -0.88 -4.63
N VAL A 113 21.56 -0.96 -4.10
CA VAL A 113 21.02 0.01 -3.13
C VAL A 113 21.84 0.08 -1.84
N ALA A 114 22.50 -1.01 -1.42
CA ALA A 114 23.24 -1.05 -0.15
C ALA A 114 24.62 -0.37 -0.20
N VAL A 115 25.15 -0.13 -1.41
CA VAL A 115 26.49 0.44 -1.63
C VAL A 115 26.42 1.90 -2.11
N ILE A 116 25.21 2.41 -2.35
CA ILE A 116 24.94 3.84 -2.60
C ILE A 116 24.99 4.58 -1.27
#